data_AF-A0A8H7YXG0-F1
#
_entry.id   AF-A0A8H7YXG0-F1
#
_cell.length_a   1.000
_cell.length_b   1.000
_cell.length_c   1.000
_cell.angle_alpha   90.00
_cell.angle_beta   90.00
_cell.angle_gamma   90.00
#
_symmetry.space_group_name_H-M   'P 1'
#
loop_
_entity.id
_entity.type
_entity.pdbx_description
1 polymer ?
#
loop_
_entity_poly.entity_id
_entity_poly.type
_entity_poly.pdbx_seq_one_letter_code
_entity_poly.pdbx_strand_id
1 'polypeptide(L)'
;MPLHKVLFWSGFGIAVRLWQLGIEMRPLFQKQALWVYPLFATVGGSFGYWLEGVDKRQMAILAERKRSLLEKRQRRVEREAAEGGAGL
;
A
#
# COMPACT_ATOMS: atom_id res chain seq x y z
N MET A 1 -2.46 0.47 -8.72
CA MET A 1 -1.80 -0.77 -8.29
C MET A 1 -1.03 -1.41 -9.43
N PRO A 2 0.25 -1.77 -9.23
CA PRO A 2 0.91 -2.70 -10.14
C PRO A 2 0.24 -4.08 -10.07
N LEU A 3 0.16 -4.76 -11.22
CA LEU A 3 -0.63 -6.01 -11.40
C LEU A 3 -0.28 -7.10 -10.38
N HIS A 4 1.01 -7.21 -10.01
CA HIS A 4 1.48 -8.20 -9.02
C HIS A 4 0.86 -8.01 -7.63
N LYS A 5 0.57 -6.77 -7.20
CA LYS A 5 -0.04 -6.53 -5.88
C LYS A 5 -1.50 -7.00 -5.87
N VAL A 6 -2.25 -6.76 -6.94
CA VAL A 6 -3.64 -7.23 -7.05
C VAL A 6 -3.68 -8.76 -7.06
N LEU A 7 -2.81 -9.39 -7.85
CA LEU A 7 -2.71 -10.86 -7.90
C LEU A 7 -2.33 -11.45 -6.54
N PHE A 8 -1.38 -10.82 -5.82
CA PHE A 8 -0.98 -11.24 -4.49
C PHE A 8 -2.13 -11.17 -3.48
N TRP A 9 -2.84 -10.03 -3.41
CA TRP A 9 -3.93 -9.85 -2.44
C TRP A 9 -5.17 -10.70 -2.76
N SER A 10 -5.48 -10.88 -4.05
CA SER A 10 -6.54 -11.81 -4.47
C SER A 10 -6.19 -13.26 -4.17
N GLY A 11 -4.94 -13.67 -4.44
CA GLY A 11 -4.44 -15.00 -4.10
C GLY A 11 -4.38 -15.24 -2.58
N PHE A 12 -4.02 -14.23 -1.81
CA PHE A 12 -4.01 -14.27 -0.35
C PHE A 12 -5.42 -14.48 0.23
N GLY A 13 -6.44 -13.81 -0.30
CA GLY A 13 -7.84 -14.05 0.10
C GLY A 13 -8.29 -15.50 -0.11
N ILE A 14 -7.88 -16.12 -1.23
CA ILE A 14 -8.13 -17.54 -1.50
C ILE A 14 -7.32 -18.43 -0.54
N ALA A 15 -6.05 -18.09 -0.28
CA ALA A 15 -5.19 -18.84 0.65
C ALA A 15 -5.74 -18.85 2.07
N VAL A 16 -6.27 -17.71 2.55
CA VAL A 16 -6.94 -17.62 3.87
C VAL A 16 -8.19 -18.51 3.92
N ARG A 17 -8.96 -18.60 2.83
CA ARG A 17 -10.12 -19.52 2.76
C ARG A 17 -9.69 -20.99 2.79
N LEU A 18 -8.61 -21.34 2.10
CA LEU A 18 -8.02 -22.68 2.16
C LEU A 18 -7.50 -23.01 3.57
N TRP A 19 -6.90 -22.03 4.24
CA TRP A 19 -6.47 -22.16 5.64
C TRP A 19 -7.65 -22.40 6.58
N GLN A 20 -8.75 -21.63 6.43
CA GLN A 20 -9.97 -21.83 7.22
C GLN A 20 -10.53 -23.25 7.06
N LEU A 21 -10.62 -23.74 5.83
CA LEU A 21 -11.10 -25.11 5.54
C LEU A 21 -10.13 -26.19 6.06
N GLY A 22 -8.83 -25.91 6.05
CA GLY A 22 -7.81 -26.76 6.66
C GLY A 22 -8.00 -26.91 8.18
N ILE A 23 -8.40 -25.84 8.87
CA ILE A 23 -8.72 -25.88 10.31
C ILE A 23 -10.04 -26.64 10.57
N GLU A 24 -11.08 -26.44 9.75
CA GLU A 24 -12.38 -27.10 9.92
C GLU A 24 -12.42 -28.57 9.44
N MET A 25 -11.35 -29.10 8.84
CA MET A 25 -11.31 -30.42 8.19
C MET A 25 -12.50 -30.68 7.25
N ARG A 26 -13.03 -29.63 6.62
CA ARG A 26 -14.12 -29.72 5.63
C ARG A 26 -13.53 -29.99 4.25
N PRO A 27 -14.18 -30.83 3.40
CA PRO A 27 -13.67 -31.12 2.07
C PRO A 27 -13.52 -29.84 1.25
N LEU A 28 -12.29 -29.60 0.78
CA LEU A 28 -11.87 -28.38 0.08
C LEU A 28 -12.66 -28.14 -1.22
N PHE A 29 -13.09 -29.21 -1.90
CA PHE A 29 -13.79 -29.14 -3.18
C PHE A 29 -15.22 -29.67 -3.07
N GLN A 30 -16.13 -28.85 -2.56
CA GLN A 30 -17.57 -29.09 -2.69
C GLN A 30 -18.11 -28.36 -3.92
N LYS A 31 -18.79 -29.08 -4.83
CA LYS A 31 -19.34 -28.52 -6.07
C LYS A 31 -20.27 -27.31 -5.84
N GLN A 32 -20.91 -27.23 -4.67
CA GLN A 32 -21.78 -26.12 -4.26
C GLN A 32 -21.02 -24.90 -3.72
N ALA A 33 -19.75 -25.05 -3.32
CA ALA A 33 -18.92 -24.00 -2.72
C ALA A 33 -17.91 -23.38 -3.69
N LEU A 34 -17.87 -23.83 -4.96
CA LEU A 34 -16.93 -23.34 -5.97
C LEU A 34 -17.09 -21.84 -6.27
N TRP A 35 -18.28 -21.27 -6.09
CA TRP A 35 -18.54 -19.83 -6.25
C TRP A 35 -17.95 -18.98 -5.11
N VAL A 36 -17.58 -19.60 -3.99
CA VAL A 36 -16.97 -18.91 -2.84
C VAL A 36 -15.55 -18.45 -3.17
N TYR A 37 -14.84 -19.14 -4.08
CA TYR A 37 -13.49 -18.75 -4.50
C TYR A 37 -13.44 -17.37 -5.18
N PRO A 38 -14.26 -17.06 -6.20
CA PRO A 38 -14.32 -15.71 -6.76
C PRO A 38 -14.85 -14.67 -5.76
N LEU A 39 -15.71 -15.06 -4.81
CA LEU A 39 -16.13 -14.16 -3.71
C LEU A 39 -14.95 -13.80 -2.79
N PHE A 40 -14.14 -14.78 -2.37
CA PHE A 40 -12.94 -14.50 -1.56
C PHE A 40 -11.85 -13.78 -2.36
N ALA A 41 -11.75 -14.04 -3.67
CA ALA A 41 -10.87 -13.29 -4.55
C ALA A 41 -11.29 -11.82 -4.66
N THR A 42 -12.59 -11.53 -4.74
CA THR A 42 -13.11 -10.15 -4.79
C THR A 42 -13.00 -9.44 -3.46
N VAL A 43 -13.24 -10.13 -2.33
CA VAL A 43 -13.01 -9.59 -0.99
C VAL A 43 -11.52 -9.32 -0.75
N GLY A 44 -10.63 -10.27 -1.08
CA GLY A 44 -9.18 -10.11 -0.99
C GLY A 44 -8.65 -9.00 -1.89
N GLY A 45 -9.17 -8.90 -3.12
CA GLY A 45 -8.85 -7.81 -4.04
C GLY A 45 -9.31 -6.44 -3.55
N SER A 46 -10.51 -6.36 -2.96
CA SER A 46 -11.04 -5.12 -2.36
C SER A 46 -10.23 -4.70 -1.14
N PHE A 47 -9.81 -5.66 -0.32
CA PHE A 47 -8.92 -5.41 0.83
C PHE A 47 -7.53 -4.93 0.38
N GLY A 48 -6.96 -5.55 -0.65
CA GLY A 48 -5.73 -5.10 -1.28
C GLY A 48 -5.84 -3.65 -1.78
N TYR A 49 -6.91 -3.31 -2.49
CA TYR A 49 -7.18 -1.96 -2.97
C TYR A 49 -7.22 -0.93 -1.83
N TRP A 50 -7.85 -1.28 -0.70
CA TRP A 50 -7.87 -0.43 0.49
C TRP A 50 -6.47 -0.20 1.09
N LEU A 51 -5.66 -1.25 1.20
CA LEU A 51 -4.28 -1.15 1.70
C LEU A 51 -3.39 -0.28 0.82
N GLU A 52 -3.52 -0.35 -0.51
CA GLU A 52 -2.80 0.57 -1.41
C GLU A 52 -3.22 2.03 -1.15
N GLY A 53 -4.50 2.26 -0.85
CA GLY A 53 -4.99 3.57 -0.46
C GLY A 53 -4.33 4.10 0.81
N VAL A 54 -4.14 3.24 1.83
CA VAL A 54 -3.46 3.59 3.08
C VAL A 54 -1.98 3.91 2.84
N ASP A 55 -1.29 3.07 2.06
CA ASP A 55 0.14 3.22 1.74
C ASP A 55 0.42 4.53 0.98
N LYS A 56 -0.44 4.86 0.00
CA LYS A 56 -0.38 6.14 -0.73
C LYS A 56 -0.57 7.34 0.19
N ARG A 57 -1.47 7.27 1.17
CA ARG A 57 -1.68 8.35 2.14
C ARG A 57 -0.42 8.58 3.00
N GLN A 58 0.25 7.51 3.43
CA GLN A 58 1.49 7.63 4.21
C GLN A 58 2.63 8.24 3.39
N MET A 59 2.82 7.77 2.15
CA MET A 59 3.85 8.29 1.26
C MET A 59 3.60 9.75 0.86
N ALA A 60 2.35 10.15 0.68
CA ALA A 60 1.99 11.54 0.40
C ALA A 60 2.40 12.48 1.55
N ILE A 61 2.11 12.10 2.80
CA ILE A 61 2.50 12.89 3.99
C ILE A 61 4.02 12.98 4.11
N LEU A 62 4.74 11.87 3.86
CA LEU A 62 6.20 11.87 3.88
C LEU A 62 6.80 12.77 2.79
N ALA A 63 6.24 12.72 1.58
CA ALA A 63 6.68 13.55 0.46
C ALA A 63 6.46 15.05 0.73
N GLU A 64 5.32 15.40 1.33
CA GLU A 64 5.00 16.77 1.72
C GLU A 64 5.95 17.31 2.80
N ARG A 65 6.24 16.51 3.83
CA ARG A 65 7.25 16.87 4.84
C ARG A 65 8.64 17.03 4.23
N LYS A 66 9.04 16.15 3.30
CA LYS A 66 10.32 16.28 2.61
C LYS A 66 10.41 17.58 1.81
N ARG A 67 9.35 17.96 1.09
CA ARG A 67 9.30 19.22 0.32
C ARG A 67 9.48 20.44 1.22
N SER A 68 8.72 20.52 2.30
CA SER A 68 8.83 21.64 3.25
C SER A 68 10.20 21.74 3.92
N LEU A 69 10.87 20.61 4.20
CA LEU A 69 12.23 20.60 4.73
C LEU A 69 13.26 21.07 3.69
N LEU A 70 13.11 20.67 2.43
CA LEU A 70 14.00 21.11 1.34
C LEU A 70 13.86 22.60 1.05
N GLU A 71 12.63 23.13 1.01
CA GLU A 71 12.39 24.57 0.87
C GLU A 71 13.03 25.39 2.01
N LYS A 72 12.92 24.90 3.25
CA LYS A 72 13.59 25.54 4.40
C LYS A 72 15.11 25.52 4.26
N ARG A 73 15.70 24.45 3.72
CA ARG A 73 17.15 24.37 3.47
C ARG A 73 17.57 25.31 2.35
N GLN A 74 16.83 25.39 1.26
CA GLN A 74 17.10 26.34 0.17
C GLN A 74 17.08 27.79 0.68
N ARG A 75 16.07 28.16 1.48
CA ARG A 75 15.99 29.50 2.07
C ARG A 75 17.13 29.83 3.04
N ARG A 76 17.72 28.84 3.71
CA ARG A 76 18.92 29.06 4.54
C ARG A 76 20.15 29.29 3.68
N VAL A 77 20.36 28.47 2.66
CA VAL A 77 21.48 28.63 1.72
C VAL A 77 21.43 29.98 1.00
N GLU A 78 20.25 30.43 0.58
CA GLU A 78 20.08 31.77 -0.03
C GLU A 78 20.41 32.92 0.92
N ARG A 79 20.05 32.79 2.21
CA ARG A 79 20.39 33.80 3.24
C ARG A 79 21.88 33.80 3.56
N GLU A 80 22.48 32.62 3.71
CA GLU A 80 23.92 32.48 3.95
C GLU A 80 24.75 32.98 2.74
N ALA A 81 24.26 32.78 1.51
CA ALA A 81 24.88 33.34 0.30
C ALA A 81 24.74 34.88 0.21
N ALA A 82 23.60 35.44 0.62
CA ALA A 82 23.39 36.88 0.65
C ALA A 82 24.20 37.57 1.77
N GLU A 83 24.31 36.95 2.94
CA GLU A 83 25.10 37.46 4.08
C GLU A 83 26.62 37.28 3.85
N GLY A 84 27.05 36.18 3.23
CA GLY A 84 28.45 35.94 2.86
C GLY A 84 28.94 36.79 1.68
N GLY A 85 28.03 37.25 0.81
CA GLY A 85 28.34 38.18 -0.28
C GLY A 85 28.41 39.66 0.13
N ALA A 86 27.91 40.03 1.32
CA ALA A 86 27.93 41.39 1.83
C ALA A 86 29.18 41.71 2.68
N GLY A 87 30.11 40.75 2.80
CA GLY A 87 31.31 40.83 3.66
C GLY A 87 32.65 40.95 2.93
N LEU A 88 32.67 41.24 1.62
CA LEU A 88 33.87 41.54 0.82
C LEU A 88 33.73 42.93 0.18
#